data_AF-A0A7C4UHY1-F1
#
_entry.id   AF-A0A7C4UHY1-F1
#
_cell.length_a   1.000
_cell.length_b   1.000
_cell.length_c   1.000
_cell.angle_alpha   90.00
_cell.angle_beta   90.00
_cell.angle_gamma   90.00
#
_symmetry.space_group_name_H-M   'P 1'
#
loop_
_entity.id
_entity.type
_entity.pdbx_description
1 polymer ?
#
loop_
_entity_poly.entity_id
_entity_poly.type
_entity_poly.pdbx_seq_one_letter_code
_entity_poly.pdbx_strand_id
1 'polypeptide(L)'
;MPMSNRLISQTLLQVARSLGRERNLYRQRAYRQAALMIQGLDEPVSEIIKTKGRFALAVIPGIGDHIAYTIDMLLKTGKVIMWSERSQAAVA
;
A
#
# COMPACT_ATOMS: atom_id res chain seq x y z
N MET A 1 -5.97 4.91 -17.37
CA MET A 1 -6.18 3.53 -16.90
C MET A 1 -5.90 3.48 -15.41
N PRO A 2 -6.76 2.88 -14.58
CA PRO A 2 -6.48 2.69 -13.16
C PRO A 2 -5.21 1.84 -12.99
N MET A 3 -4.45 2.12 -11.93
CA MET A 3 -3.23 1.40 -11.63
C MET A 3 -3.54 -0.08 -11.40
N SER A 4 -2.85 -0.99 -12.09
CA SER A 4 -3.13 -2.43 -11.96
C SER A 4 -2.61 -2.98 -10.63
N ASN A 5 -3.26 -4.03 -10.11
CA ASN A 5 -2.81 -4.76 -8.91
C ASN A 5 -1.33 -5.19 -9.03
N ARG A 6 -0.90 -5.60 -10.23
CA ARG A 6 0.49 -5.94 -10.51
C ARG A 6 1.44 -4.77 -10.24
N LEU A 7 1.10 -3.58 -10.72
CA LEU A 7 1.96 -2.40 -10.55
C LEU A 7 2.01 -1.97 -9.08
N ILE A 8 0.87 -1.98 -8.38
CA ILE A 8 0.80 -1.70 -6.94
C ILE A 8 1.69 -2.68 -6.15
N SER A 9 1.57 -3.99 -6.43
CA SER A 9 2.38 -5.03 -5.82
C SER A 9 3.88 -4.80 -6.04
N GLN A 10 4.29 -4.48 -7.27
CA GLN A 10 5.69 -4.14 -7.59
C GLN A 10 6.19 -2.93 -6.82
N THR A 11 5.38 -1.87 -6.71
CA THR A 11 5.72 -0.68 -5.92
C THR A 11 5.91 -1.03 -4.44
N LEU A 12 5.02 -1.83 -3.84
CA LEU A 12 5.15 -2.25 -2.44
C LEU A 12 6.41 -3.10 -2.21
N LEU A 13 6.78 -3.97 -3.15
CA LEU A 13 8.03 -4.72 -3.09
C LEU A 13 9.25 -3.80 -3.18
N GLN A 14 9.20 -2.75 -3.99
CA GLN A 14 10.27 -1.75 -4.08
C GLN A 14 10.42 -0.99 -2.77
N VAL A 15 9.31 -0.60 -2.12
CA VAL A 15 9.31 0.00 -0.78
C VAL A 15 9.92 -0.96 0.26
N ALA A 16 9.53 -2.24 0.23
CA ALA A 16 10.11 -3.23 1.13
C ALA A 16 11.62 -3.41 0.95
N ARG A 17 12.17 -3.14 -0.24
CA ARG A 17 13.62 -3.20 -0.51
C ARG A 17 14.34 -1.92 -0.10
N SER A 18 13.68 -0.75 -0.18
CA SER A 18 14.29 0.53 0.20
C SER A 18 14.34 0.75 1.71
N LEU A 19 13.47 0.10 2.48
CA LEU A 19 13.51 0.14 3.94
C LEU A 19 14.82 -0.46 4.48
N GLY A 20 15.57 0.31 5.28
CA GLY A 20 16.85 -0.14 5.89
C GLY A 20 16.72 -1.40 6.75
N ARG A 21 17.75 -2.25 6.75
CA ARG A 21 17.69 -3.65 7.25
C ARG A 21 17.50 -3.83 8.76
N GLU A 22 18.07 -2.98 9.62
CA GLU A 22 18.14 -3.30 11.07
C GLU A 22 16.89 -2.90 11.85
N ARG A 23 16.28 -1.75 11.57
CA ARG A 23 15.12 -1.23 12.34
C ARG A 23 13.76 -1.46 11.67
N ASN A 24 13.73 -1.94 10.42
CA ASN A 24 12.49 -2.02 9.64
C ASN A 24 12.09 -3.44 9.22
N LEU A 25 12.66 -4.51 9.79
CA LEU A 25 12.33 -5.90 9.42
C LEU A 25 10.83 -6.18 9.44
N TYR A 26 10.12 -5.68 10.47
CA TYR A 26 8.67 -5.79 10.57
C TYR A 26 7.96 -5.10 9.39
N ARG A 27 8.34 -3.85 9.09
CA ARG A 27 7.75 -3.08 7.98
C ARG A 27 8.05 -3.73 6.63
N GLN A 28 9.28 -4.18 6.40
CA GLN A 28 9.64 -4.90 5.19
C GLN A 28 8.77 -6.14 4.97
N ARG A 29 8.55 -6.94 6.03
CA ARG A 29 7.67 -8.11 5.98
C ARG A 29 6.24 -7.70 5.66
N ALA A 30 5.73 -6.65 6.31
CA ALA A 30 4.38 -6.16 6.08
C ALA A 30 4.17 -5.70 4.62
N TYR A 31 5.10 -4.93 4.05
CA TYR A 31 5.03 -4.52 2.64
C TYR A 31 5.13 -5.70 1.66
N ARG A 32 5.97 -6.71 1.95
CA ARG A 32 6.04 -7.93 1.13
C ARG A 32 4.74 -8.73 1.19
N GLN A 33 4.17 -8.90 2.39
CA GLN A 33 2.89 -9.60 2.56
C GLN A 33 1.76 -8.88 1.83
N ALA A 34 1.66 -7.56 1.97
CA ALA A 34 0.67 -6.78 1.25
C ALA A 34 0.82 -6.89 -0.27
N ALA A 35 2.05 -6.90 -0.79
CA ALA A 35 2.31 -7.09 -2.21
C ALA A 35 1.80 -8.44 -2.73
N LEU A 36 1.99 -9.51 -1.96
CA LEU A 36 1.49 -10.85 -2.28
C LEU A 36 -0.04 -10.88 -2.27
N MET A 37 -0.66 -10.32 -1.24
CA MET A 37 -2.13 -10.27 -1.12
C MET A 37 -2.76 -9.52 -2.28
N ILE A 38 -2.24 -8.33 -2.61
CA ILE A 38 -2.76 -7.52 -3.72
C ILE A 38 -2.61 -8.23 -5.07
N GLN A 39 -1.49 -8.93 -5.27
CA GLN A 39 -1.27 -9.65 -6.51
C GLN A 39 -2.27 -10.80 -6.70
N GLY A 40 -2.75 -11.39 -5.61
CA GLY A 40 -3.75 -12.47 -5.61
C GLY A 40 -5.21 -12.01 -5.58
N LEU A 41 -5.49 -10.71 -5.54
CA LEU A 41 -6.86 -10.20 -5.59
C LEU A 41 -7.41 -10.25 -7.01
N ASP A 42 -8.57 -10.90 -7.17
CA ASP A 42 -9.34 -10.91 -8.41
C ASP A 42 -9.96 -9.54 -8.72
N GLU A 43 -10.34 -8.80 -7.68
CA GLU A 43 -10.88 -7.44 -7.79
C GLU A 43 -9.73 -6.40 -7.83
N PRO A 44 -9.76 -5.42 -8.74
CA PRO A 44 -8.79 -4.33 -8.74
C PRO A 44 -8.85 -3.53 -7.43
N VAL A 45 -7.70 -3.32 -6.79
CA VAL A 45 -7.57 -2.55 -5.54
C VAL A 45 -8.14 -1.13 -5.68
N SER A 46 -8.03 -0.54 -6.87
CA SER A 46 -8.63 0.76 -7.18
C SER A 46 -10.16 0.75 -7.06
N GLU A 47 -10.82 -0.33 -7.47
CA GLU A 47 -12.28 -0.46 -7.36
C GLU A 47 -12.70 -0.78 -5.93
N ILE A 48 -11.93 -1.61 -5.20
CA ILE A 48 -12.17 -1.86 -3.77
C ILE A 48 -12.16 -0.54 -2.98
N ILE A 49 -11.14 0.30 -3.18
CA ILE A 49 -11.05 1.60 -2.51
C ILE A 49 -12.18 2.53 -2.93
N LYS A 50 -12.51 2.58 -4.22
CA LYS A 50 -13.55 3.46 -4.75
C LYS A 50 -14.94 3.10 -4.22
N THR A 51 -15.22 1.80 -4.03
CA THR A 51 -16.54 1.31 -3.62
C THR A 51 -16.71 1.21 -2.11
N LYS A 52 -15.68 0.71 -1.40
CA LYS A 52 -15.74 0.37 0.04
C LYS A 52 -14.83 1.24 0.90
N GLY A 53 -14.03 2.12 0.29
CA GLY A 53 -13.05 2.95 0.98
C GLY A 53 -11.76 2.21 1.34
N ARG A 54 -10.75 2.95 1.81
CA ARG A 54 -9.43 2.38 2.14
C ARG A 54 -9.46 1.33 3.27
N PHE A 55 -10.41 1.45 4.21
CA PHE A 55 -10.52 0.52 5.33
C PHE A 55 -10.87 -0.90 4.89
N ALA A 56 -11.49 -1.07 3.71
CA ALA A 56 -11.73 -2.38 3.13
C ALA A 56 -10.44 -3.16 2.85
N LEU A 57 -9.33 -2.45 2.56
CA LEU A 57 -8.03 -3.10 2.41
C LEU A 57 -7.45 -3.55 3.75
N ALA A 58 -7.71 -2.83 4.84
CA ALA A 58 -7.20 -3.17 6.17
C ALA A 58 -7.85 -4.44 6.77
N VAL A 59 -8.98 -4.87 6.20
CA VAL A 59 -9.64 -6.14 6.55
C VAL A 59 -8.93 -7.34 5.91
N ILE A 60 -8.13 -7.13 4.86
CA ILE A 60 -7.42 -8.20 4.16
C ILE A 60 -6.26 -8.68 5.05
N PRO A 61 -6.21 -9.97 5.43
CA PRO A 61 -5.11 -10.50 6.24
C PRO A 61 -3.76 -10.19 5.61
N GLY A 62 -2.87 -9.55 6.37
CA GLY A 62 -1.55 -9.15 5.88
C GLY A 62 -1.47 -7.71 5.33
N ILE A 63 -2.60 -7.00 5.25
CA ILE A 63 -2.64 -5.56 4.94
C ILE A 63 -3.18 -4.82 6.17
N GLY A 64 -2.30 -4.06 6.85
CA GLY A 64 -2.72 -3.19 7.96
C GLY A 64 -3.08 -1.77 7.51
N ASP A 65 -3.68 -0.98 8.40
CA ASP A 65 -4.12 0.40 8.15
C ASP A 65 -3.06 1.30 7.52
N HIS A 66 -1.82 1.19 7.98
CA HIS A 66 -0.72 2.02 7.46
C HIS A 66 -0.41 1.71 5.99
N ILE A 67 -0.52 0.44 5.60
CA ILE A 67 -0.28 0.02 4.22
C ILE A 67 -1.49 0.37 3.35
N ALA A 68 -2.71 0.16 3.87
CA ALA A 68 -3.93 0.58 3.20
C ALA A 68 -3.90 2.09 2.88
N TYR A 69 -3.42 2.92 3.82
CA TYR A 69 -3.19 4.34 3.58
C TYR A 69 -2.17 4.59 2.47
N THR A 70 -1.00 3.92 2.50
CA THR A 70 0.02 4.11 1.46
C THR A 70 -0.49 3.73 0.07
N ILE A 71 -1.29 2.67 -0.04
CA ILE A 71 -1.92 2.25 -1.30
C ILE A 71 -2.93 3.30 -1.78
N ASP A 72 -3.78 3.81 -0.88
CA ASP A 72 -4.75 4.87 -1.19
C ASP A 72 -4.05 6.13 -1.70
N MET A 73 -2.97 6.56 -1.04
CA MET A 73 -2.16 7.70 -1.48
C MET A 73 -1.46 7.45 -2.82
N LEU A 74 -0.93 6.24 -3.03
CA LEU A 74 -0.31 5.86 -4.30
C LEU A 74 -1.31 5.96 -5.46
N LEU A 75 -2.55 5.49 -5.25
CA LEU A 75 -3.60 5.56 -6.26
C LEU A 75 -4.09 6.99 -6.52
N LYS A 76 -4.15 7.84 -5.48
CA LYS A 76 -4.61 9.23 -5.59
C LYS A 76 -3.57 10.18 -6.16
N THR A 77 -2.31 10.01 -5.78
CA THR A 77 -1.23 10.99 -6.05
C THR A 77 -0.18 10.48 -7.04
N GLY A 78 -0.18 9.17 -7.34
CA GLY A 78 0.90 8.52 -8.08
C GLY A 78 2.21 8.39 -7.30
N LYS A 79 2.23 8.81 -6.02
CA LYS A 79 3.43 8.83 -5.17
C LYS A 79 3.24 7.92 -3.95
N VAL A 80 4.31 7.23 -3.57
CA VAL A 80 4.32 6.48 -2.30
C VAL A 80 4.45 7.48 -1.16
N ILE A 81 3.39 7.62 -0.36
CA ILE A 81 3.39 8.41 0.86
C ILE A 81 3.13 7.45 2.02
N MET A 82 4.11 7.32 2.93
CA MET A 82 3.96 6.42 4.07
C MET A 82 3.07 7.03 5.14
N TRP A 83 2.40 6.19 5.93
CA TRP A 83 1.62 6.67 7.08
C TRP A 83 2.43 7.50 8.08
N SER A 84 3.74 7.23 8.21
CA SER A 84 4.66 8.03 9.03
C SER A 84 4.90 9.43 8.50
N GLU A 85 4.67 9.67 7.20
CA GLU A 85 4.89 10.94 6.50
C GLU A 85 3.59 11.74 6.34
N ARG A 86 2.46 11.23 6.86
CA ARG A 86 1.12 11.82 6.68
C ARG A 86 1.01 13.27 7.16
N SER A 87 1.82 13.66 8.14
CA SER A 87 1.86 15.03 8.68
C SER A 87 2.46 16.04 7.70
N GLN A 88 3.29 15.61 6.74
CA GLN A 88 3.83 16.50 5.69
C GLN A 88 2.91 16.59 4.47
N ALA A 89 2.08 15.57 4.23
CA ALA A 89 1.16 15.55 3.09
C ALA A 89 -0.11 16.41 3.27
N ALA A 90 -0.42 16.84 4.49
CA ALA A 90 -1.59 17.68 4.79
C ALA A 90 -1.33 19.19 4.64
N VAL A 91 -0.12 19.59 4.23
CA VAL A 91 0.32 21.00 4.16
C VAL A 91 0.69 21.42 2.73
N ALA A 92 0.35 20.64 1.72
CA ALA A 92 0.63 20.94 0.30
C ALA A 92 -0.65 21.16 -0.49
#